data_AF-A0AAD5U9E8-F1
#
_entry.id   AF-A0AAD5U9E8-F1
#
_cell.length_a   1.000
_cell.length_b   1.000
_cell.length_c   1.000
_cell.angle_alpha   90.00
_cell.angle_beta   90.00
_cell.angle_gamma   90.00
#
_symmetry.space_group_name_H-M   'P 1'
#
loop_
_entity.id
_entity.type
_entity.pdbx_description
1 polymer ?
#
loop_
_entity_poly.entity_id
_entity_poly.type
_entity_poly.pdbx_seq_one_letter_code
_entity_poly.pdbx_strand_id
1 'polypeptide(L)'
;MSLKADQKKKLTMDKYHIERIRRDKMKNLIKELKVLVPKSKSVNIQQVQVLANAVNYIKTIQDVLKMNGLLESDEQDGPCVKRSDSDSETGSVYSKSESIRIDNLLC
;
A
#
# COMPACT_ATOMS: atom_id res chain seq x y z
N MET A 1 -19.41 31.17 20.54
CA MET A 1 -19.16 29.97 19.69
C MET A 1 -18.03 29.16 20.32
N SER A 2 -18.13 27.82 20.38
CA SER A 2 -17.23 26.96 21.15
C SER A 2 -16.02 26.51 20.31
N LEU A 3 -14.85 27.06 20.61
CA LEU A 3 -13.58 26.77 19.92
C LEU A 3 -13.24 25.27 19.87
N LYS A 4 -13.66 24.49 20.86
CA LYS A 4 -13.44 23.02 20.91
C LYS A 4 -14.26 22.27 19.86
N ALA A 5 -15.45 22.75 19.52
CA ALA A 5 -16.30 22.14 18.50
C ALA A 5 -15.74 22.41 17.09
N ASP A 6 -15.20 23.60 16.85
CA ASP A 6 -14.64 24.00 15.56
C ASP A 6 -13.30 23.31 15.27
N GLN A 7 -12.45 23.11 16.29
CA GLN A 7 -11.23 22.30 16.16
C GLN A 7 -11.52 20.83 15.85
N LYS A 8 -12.52 20.23 16.53
CA LYS A 8 -12.92 18.83 16.27
C LYS A 8 -13.46 18.66 14.85
N LYS A 9 -14.27 19.60 14.36
CA LYS A 9 -14.77 19.59 12.97
C LYS A 9 -13.62 19.67 11.97
N LYS A 10 -12.65 20.56 12.19
CA LYS A 10 -11.47 20.71 11.32
C LYS A 10 -10.65 19.42 11.22
N LEU A 11 -10.30 18.80 12.36
CA LEU A 11 -9.58 17.52 12.40
C LEU A 11 -10.31 16.39 11.67
N THR A 12 -11.64 16.38 11.75
CA THR A 12 -12.45 15.35 11.09
C THR A 12 -12.43 15.55 9.57
N MET A 13 -12.54 16.79 9.10
CA MET A 13 -12.42 17.13 7.67
C MET A 13 -11.04 16.81 7.10
N ASP A 14 -9.98 17.09 7.86
CA ASP A 14 -8.60 16.79 7.46
C ASP A 14 -8.39 15.27 7.31
N LYS A 15 -8.95 14.47 8.23
CA LYS A 15 -8.91 12.99 8.15
C LYS A 15 -9.61 12.46 6.89
N TYR A 16 -10.80 12.98 6.56
CA TYR A 16 -11.50 12.60 5.33
C TYR A 16 -10.73 12.99 4.08
N HIS A 17 -10.07 14.15 4.10
CA HIS A 17 -9.25 14.62 2.98
C HIS A 17 -8.05 13.70 2.72
N ILE A 18 -7.32 13.34 3.78
CA ILE A 18 -6.18 12.40 3.68
C ILE A 18 -6.64 11.04 3.13
N GLU A 19 -7.75 10.51 3.63
CA GLU A 19 -8.27 9.21 3.18
C GLU A 19 -8.76 9.26 1.72
N ARG A 20 -9.31 10.39 1.27
CA ARG A 20 -9.62 10.60 -0.16
C ARG A 20 -8.35 10.53 -1.01
N ILE A 21 -7.32 11.30 -0.66
CA ILE A 21 -6.04 11.31 -1.39
C ILE A 21 -5.45 9.90 -1.44
N ARG A 22 -5.45 9.17 -0.32
CA ARG A 22 -4.93 7.80 -0.26
C ARG A 22 -5.67 6.87 -1.23
N ARG A 23 -7.00 6.93 -1.26
CA ARG A 23 -7.82 6.11 -2.16
C ARG A 23 -7.63 6.48 -3.63
N ASP A 24 -7.48 7.76 -3.94
CA ASP A 24 -7.25 8.21 -5.32
C ASP A 24 -5.87 7.77 -5.81
N LYS A 25 -4.83 7.90 -4.97
CA LYS A 25 -3.50 7.34 -5.26
C LYS A 25 -3.56 5.83 -5.52
N MET A 26 -4.25 5.07 -4.66
CA MET A 26 -4.40 3.63 -4.84
C MET A 26 -5.11 3.27 -6.15
N LYS A 27 -6.17 4.00 -6.52
CA LYS A 27 -6.88 3.81 -7.79
C LYS A 27 -5.97 4.08 -8.99
N ASN A 28 -5.13 5.11 -8.93
CA ASN A 28 -4.20 5.44 -10.01
C ASN A 28 -3.14 4.35 -10.18
N LEU A 29 -2.54 3.87 -9.10
CA LEU A 29 -1.59 2.75 -9.14
C LEU A 29 -2.21 1.48 -9.77
N ILE A 30 -3.46 1.17 -9.43
CA ILE A 30 -4.16 0.02 -10.04
C ILE A 30 -4.41 0.24 -11.53
N LYS A 31 -4.71 1.47 -11.96
CA LYS A 31 -4.87 1.80 -13.39
C LYS A 31 -3.55 1.65 -14.15
N GLU A 32 -2.45 2.12 -13.59
CA GLU A 32 -1.11 1.97 -14.18
C GLU A 32 -0.76 0.48 -14.30
N LEU A 33 -0.94 -0.29 -13.24
CA LEU A 33 -0.70 -1.74 -13.23
C LEU A 33 -1.55 -2.47 -14.28
N LYS A 34 -2.81 -2.08 -14.46
CA LYS A 34 -3.73 -2.67 -15.45
C LYS A 34 -3.18 -2.63 -16.87
N VAL A 35 -2.46 -1.57 -17.24
CA VAL A 35 -1.88 -1.39 -18.59
C VAL A 35 -0.69 -2.32 -18.81
N LEU A 36 0.10 -2.58 -17.76
CA LEU A 36 1.30 -3.41 -17.82
C LEU A 36 0.99 -4.91 -17.85
N VAL A 37 -0.12 -5.34 -17.26
CA VAL A 37 -0.50 -6.75 -17.17
C VAL A 37 -1.27 -7.21 -18.41
N PRO A 38 -0.76 -8.17 -19.20
CA PRO A 38 -1.37 -8.55 -20.49
C PRO A 38 -2.85 -8.97 -20.40
N LYS A 39 -3.22 -9.73 -19.36
CA LYS A 39 -4.59 -10.22 -19.14
C LYS A 39 -5.55 -9.19 -18.52
N SER A 40 -5.07 -7.99 -18.22
CA SER A 40 -5.83 -6.95 -17.53
C SER A 40 -6.25 -5.77 -18.40
N LYS A 41 -5.92 -5.78 -19.70
CA LYS A 41 -6.22 -4.66 -20.61
C LYS A 41 -7.72 -4.47 -20.93
N SER A 42 -8.58 -5.40 -20.52
CA SER A 42 -10.03 -5.30 -20.72
C SER A 42 -10.62 -4.06 -20.03
N VAL A 43 -11.55 -3.38 -20.70
CA VAL A 43 -12.19 -2.14 -20.19
C VAL A 43 -12.87 -2.37 -18.83
N ASN A 44 -13.52 -3.53 -18.64
CA ASN A 44 -14.40 -3.81 -17.50
C ASN A 44 -13.80 -4.75 -16.42
N ILE A 45 -12.48 -4.85 -16.32
CA ILE A 45 -11.85 -5.70 -15.30
C ILE A 45 -11.95 -5.08 -13.89
N GLN A 46 -12.24 -5.91 -12.90
CA GLN A 46 -12.29 -5.49 -11.50
C GLN A 46 -10.89 -5.31 -10.91
N GLN A 47 -10.72 -4.41 -9.93
CA GLN A 47 -9.42 -4.15 -9.29
C GLN A 47 -8.77 -5.41 -8.69
N VAL A 48 -9.57 -6.26 -8.04
CA VAL A 48 -9.09 -7.54 -7.47
C VAL A 48 -8.56 -8.46 -8.56
N GLN A 49 -9.22 -8.51 -9.71
CA GLN A 49 -8.78 -9.30 -10.85
C GLN A 49 -7.49 -8.75 -11.47
N VAL A 50 -7.32 -7.42 -11.52
CA VAL A 50 -6.05 -6.80 -11.97
C VAL A 50 -4.89 -7.26 -11.08
N LEU A 51 -5.07 -7.25 -9.76
CA LEU A 51 -4.06 -7.69 -8.80
C LEU A 51 -3.78 -9.19 -8.93
N ALA A 52 -4.81 -10.03 -9.03
CA ALA A 52 -4.65 -11.48 -9.23
C ALA A 52 -3.89 -11.78 -10.53
N ASN A 53 -4.23 -11.11 -11.62
CA ASN A 53 -3.54 -11.25 -12.90
C ASN A 53 -2.09 -10.77 -12.82
N ALA A 54 -1.80 -9.70 -12.07
CA ALA A 54 -0.44 -9.21 -11.88
C ALA A 54 0.44 -10.23 -11.15
N VAL A 55 -0.06 -10.80 -10.04
CA VAL A 55 0.62 -11.84 -9.28
C VAL A 55 0.89 -13.06 -10.17
N ASN A 56 -0.12 -13.50 -10.91
CA ASN A 56 0.03 -14.65 -11.83
C ASN A 56 1.05 -14.36 -12.92
N TYR A 57 1.06 -13.15 -13.49
CA TYR A 57 2.01 -12.77 -14.52
C TYR A 57 3.45 -12.77 -14.01
N ILE A 58 3.69 -12.22 -12.80
CA ILE A 58 5.01 -12.26 -12.16
C ILE A 58 5.46 -13.70 -11.94
N LYS A 59 4.59 -14.58 -11.41
CA LYS A 59 4.90 -16.00 -11.23
C LYS A 59 5.27 -16.68 -12.54
N THR A 60 4.49 -16.47 -13.60
CA THR A 60 4.81 -17.04 -14.92
C THR A 60 6.18 -16.56 -15.43
N ILE A 61 6.51 -15.27 -15.27
CA ILE A 61 7.83 -14.76 -15.64
C ILE A 61 8.93 -15.45 -14.81
N GLN A 62 8.74 -15.57 -13.50
CA GLN A 62 9.68 -16.23 -12.61
C GLN A 62 9.90 -17.70 -13.00
N ASP A 63 8.83 -18.43 -13.31
CA ASP A 63 8.92 -19.83 -13.73
C ASP A 63 9.69 -19.96 -15.05
N VAL A 64 9.42 -19.10 -16.03
CA VAL A 64 10.16 -19.07 -17.30
C VAL A 64 11.64 -18.77 -17.09
N LEU A 65 11.97 -17.81 -16.22
CA LEU A 65 13.35 -17.46 -15.91
C LEU A 65 14.09 -18.59 -15.19
N LYS A 66 13.42 -19.30 -14.27
CA LYS A 66 13.98 -20.49 -13.60
C LYS A 66 14.24 -21.63 -14.58
N MET A 67 13.28 -21.91 -15.48
CA MET A 67 13.44 -22.93 -16.52
C MET A 67 14.59 -22.62 -17.48
N ASN A 68 14.85 -21.33 -17.72
CA ASN A 68 15.94 -20.87 -18.58
C ASN A 68 17.29 -20.72 -17.84
N GLY A 69 17.37 -21.09 -16.55
CA GLY A 69 18.60 -21.00 -15.75
C GLY A 69 19.07 -19.57 -15.43
N LEU A 70 18.17 -18.58 -15.53
CA LEU A 70 18.45 -17.16 -15.29
C LEU A 70 18.14 -16.69 -13.86
N LEU A 71 17.48 -17.54 -13.06
CA LEU A 71 17.18 -17.32 -11.66
C LEU A 71 17.55 -18.58 -10.88
N GLU A 72 18.54 -18.45 -9.98
CA GLU A 72 18.79 -19.42 -8.94
C GLU A 72 17.58 -19.45 -7.97
N SER A 73 17.27 -20.62 -7.43
CA SER A 73 16.17 -20.73 -6.48
C SER A 73 16.62 -20.15 -5.14
N ASP A 74 16.22 -18.92 -4.83
CA ASP A 74 16.28 -18.42 -3.47
C ASP A 74 15.33 -19.27 -2.61
N GLU A 75 15.91 -20.21 -1.88
CA GLU A 75 15.28 -20.97 -0.82
C GLU A 75 14.88 -19.97 0.29
N GLN A 76 13.70 -19.37 0.15
CA GLN A 76 13.13 -18.55 1.21
C GLN A 76 12.41 -19.46 2.21
N ASP A 77 13.14 -19.83 3.26
CA ASP A 77 12.56 -19.98 4.60
C ASP A 77 11.77 -18.71 4.92
N GLY A 78 10.46 -18.76 4.67
CA GLY A 78 9.55 -17.73 5.15
C GLY A 78 9.65 -17.67 6.68
N PRO A 79 9.74 -16.47 7.31
CA PRO A 79 9.66 -16.41 8.75
C PRO A 79 8.33 -17.02 9.19
N CYS A 80 8.42 -18.16 9.88
CA CYS A 80 7.32 -18.78 10.57
C CYS A 80 6.75 -17.73 11.53
N VAL A 81 5.64 -17.10 11.15
CA VAL A 81 4.90 -16.21 12.04
C VAL A 81 4.31 -17.10 13.12
N LYS A 82 5.09 -17.33 14.18
CA LYS A 82 4.59 -17.85 15.45
C LYS A 82 3.61 -16.80 15.97
N ARG A 83 2.31 -17.03 15.73
CA ARG A 83 1.24 -16.37 16.49
C ARG A 83 1.47 -16.76 17.94
N SER A 84 2.12 -15.87 18.67
CA SER A 84 2.16 -15.94 20.12
C SER A 84 0.90 -15.25 20.58
N ASP A 85 -0.12 -16.04 20.88
CA ASP A 85 -1.27 -15.56 21.63
C ASP A 85 -0.72 -15.17 23.01
N SER A 86 -0.65 -13.87 23.27
CA SER A 86 -0.35 -13.35 24.59
C SER A 86 -1.17 -12.09 24.81
N ASP A 87 -2.29 -12.31 25.50
CA ASP A 87 -3.03 -11.30 26.22
C ASP A 87 -2.10 -10.55 27.18
N SER A 88 -2.01 -9.23 27.07
CA SER A 88 -1.87 -8.32 28.23
C SER A 88 -1.79 -6.85 27.80
N GLU A 89 -2.79 -6.12 28.31
CA GLU A 89 -2.73 -4.78 28.90
C GLU A 89 -1.73 -3.70 28.39
N THR A 90 -2.34 -2.60 27.95
CA THR A 90 -1.98 -1.19 28.19
C THR A 90 -0.51 -0.77 28.08
N GLY A 91 -0.21 0.03 27.05
CA GLY A 91 1.03 0.79 26.96
C GLY A 91 0.94 1.95 25.97
N SER A 92 0.52 3.11 26.47
CA SER A 92 0.62 4.41 25.80
C SER A 92 2.07 4.69 25.37
N VAL A 93 2.33 4.85 24.08
CA VAL A 93 3.50 5.60 23.60
C VAL A 93 3.09 6.50 22.44
N TYR A 94 2.90 7.78 22.76
CA TYR A 94 2.94 8.86 21.80
C TYR A 94 4.30 8.83 21.09
N SER A 95 4.32 8.48 19.80
CA SER A 95 5.49 8.72 18.96
C SER A 95 5.53 10.19 18.56
N LYS A 96 6.57 10.86 19.06
CA LYS A 96 7.06 12.19 18.67
C LYS A 96 6.97 12.35 17.15
N SER A 97 6.17 13.31 16.68
CA SER A 97 6.18 13.78 15.30
C SER A 97 7.47 14.56 15.05
N GLU A 98 8.35 14.04 14.19
CA GLU A 98 9.44 14.82 13.62
C GLU A 98 8.86 15.88 12.69
N SER A 99 9.14 17.15 13.02
CA SER A 99 8.84 18.30 12.16
C SER A 99 9.73 18.25 10.92
N ILE A 100 9.14 17.95 9.77
CA ILE A 100 9.79 18.18 8.48
C ILE A 100 9.78 19.69 8.23
N ARG A 101 10.95 20.33 8.34
CA ARG A 101 11.18 21.66 7.77
C ARG A 101 11.31 21.49 6.25
N ILE A 102 10.36 22.04 5.49
CA ILE A 102 10.52 22.23 4.05
C ILE A 102 11.13 23.62 3.89
N ASP A 103 12.44 23.68 3.72
CA ASP A 103 13.09 24.91 3.27
C ASP A 103 12.73 25.10 1.78
N ASN A 104 12.12 26.25 1.49
CA ASN A 104 11.75 26.70 0.17
C ASN A 104 12.96 26.69 -0.77
N LEU A 105 12.98 25.79 -1.76
CA LEU A 105 13.77 25.98 -2.98
C LEU A 105 12.92 26.77 -3.98
N LEU A 106 12.97 28.09 -3.83
CA LEU A 106 12.73 29.04 -4.91
C LEU A 106 14.09 29.61 -5.32
N CYS A 107 14.59 29.14 -6.46
CA CYS A 107 15.33 29.89 -7.48
C CYS A 107 15.47 29.00 -8.71
#